data_AF-A0AB36ZWL7-F1
#
_entry.id   AF-A0AB36ZWL7-F1
#
_cell.length_a   1.000
_cell.length_b   1.000
_cell.length_c   1.000
_cell.angle_alpha   90.00
_cell.angle_beta   90.00
_cell.angle_gamma   90.00
#
_symmetry.space_group_name_H-M   'P 1'
#
loop_
_entity.id
_entity.type
_entity.pdbx_description
1 polymer ?
#
loop_
_entity_poly.entity_id
_entity_poly.type
_entity_poly.pdbx_seq_one_letter_code
_entity_poly.pdbx_strand_id
1 'polypeptide(L)'
;MTFTKEQIDIINSKEHSFKINAVAGSGKTTTLLQYAKNFPKYKILYLAYNKSLQTSLEKKLSNLEIFNMDVKTIHSLAFNKMQAWKYKLSYDLKVDTIYKCIKEFEQNRLSYEPTPNYLALIKDIINFYCNSSLIQIDEVLLQSYKKYSNLDAKVLKLLKTRAENILNHTRYILTCMKTHKIEASHDFYLKLFYLNKKISSNLGYDLILVDEAQDISDVMISIVEAQKCKRVYVGDSFQQIYSFRFAINALDKIKLPIYKLSKSFRFSNELAKKLEYNLNQLYSKIDSKSLEIFGLENKQSLIGEKVVNEKKPFCVISRTSFALAKEVIKYINKKRDFKIYFEGGYNSYSFMNQTVYSIYYLKQKKYEKISIDELKEFSSIEELEEYAKDTKNQDYLNVIRFINTYNDSIFEINKNIKSNLTQDKSKADIIFTTAHKSKGMQYSQVIMCEDDFISKKDILSSKKSTTNLKINEELNIYYVAATRAMDALNLANLDLNYSFDESNVNNQENFKVKNSKKKVPMKKLKELQNRWLESNKIKHF
;
A
#
# COMPACT_ATOMS: atom_id res chain seq x y z
N MET A 1 -25.56 20.07 -14.45
CA MET A 1 -24.49 20.12 -13.44
C MET A 1 -23.91 21.53 -13.45
N THR A 2 -23.75 22.15 -12.29
CA THR A 2 -23.11 23.47 -12.17
C THR A 2 -21.65 23.26 -11.81
N PHE A 3 -20.72 23.64 -12.70
CA PHE A 3 -19.28 23.55 -12.46
C PHE A 3 -18.80 24.71 -11.59
N THR A 4 -17.78 24.48 -10.76
CA THR A 4 -17.11 25.57 -10.03
C THR A 4 -16.27 26.42 -11.00
N LYS A 5 -15.91 27.64 -10.58
CA LYS A 5 -14.96 28.48 -11.34
C LYS A 5 -13.66 27.73 -11.63
N GLU A 6 -13.09 27.05 -10.63
CA GLU A 6 -11.88 26.21 -10.80
C GLU A 6 -12.05 25.13 -11.88
N GLN A 7 -13.19 24.44 -11.90
CA GLN A 7 -13.49 23.43 -12.93
C GLN A 7 -13.63 24.08 -14.31
N ILE A 8 -14.29 25.23 -14.42
CA ILE A 8 -14.46 25.98 -15.67
C ILE A 8 -13.09 26.45 -16.20
N ASP A 9 -12.23 26.97 -15.34
CA ASP A 9 -10.89 27.43 -15.70
C ASP A 9 -10.02 26.27 -16.25
N ILE A 10 -10.15 25.07 -15.64
CA ILE A 10 -9.50 23.85 -16.13
C ILE A 10 -10.08 23.41 -17.47
N ILE A 11 -11.41 23.33 -17.59
CA ILE A 11 -12.11 22.89 -18.81
C ILE A 11 -11.72 23.80 -19.99
N ASN A 12 -11.63 25.11 -19.76
CA ASN A 12 -11.31 26.11 -20.78
C ASN A 12 -9.82 26.40 -20.94
N SER A 13 -8.95 25.69 -20.21
CA SER A 13 -7.52 25.94 -20.21
C SER A 13 -6.92 25.88 -21.62
N LYS A 14 -6.12 26.91 -21.94
CA LYS A 14 -5.37 27.02 -23.20
C LYS A 14 -3.98 26.41 -23.12
N GLU A 15 -3.56 25.97 -21.93
CA GLU A 15 -2.26 25.34 -21.72
C GLU A 15 -2.12 24.08 -22.58
N HIS A 16 -0.92 23.88 -23.15
CA HIS A 16 -0.61 22.66 -23.88
C HIS A 16 -0.51 21.45 -22.96
N SER A 17 0.02 21.61 -21.75
CA SER A 17 0.09 20.57 -20.72
C SER A 17 0.04 21.23 -19.35
N PHE A 18 -0.65 20.61 -18.40
CA PHE A 18 -0.77 21.13 -17.05
C PHE A 18 -1.06 20.02 -16.05
N LYS A 19 -0.96 20.36 -14.76
CA LYS A 19 -1.33 19.48 -13.65
C LYS A 19 -2.42 20.13 -12.80
N ILE A 20 -3.25 19.29 -12.20
CA ILE A 20 -4.36 19.67 -11.34
C ILE A 20 -4.10 19.03 -9.98
N ASN A 21 -3.89 19.85 -8.94
CA ASN A 21 -3.91 19.36 -7.57
C ASN A 21 -5.31 19.52 -7.01
N ALA A 22 -5.94 18.42 -6.65
CA ALA A 22 -7.33 18.36 -6.26
C ALA A 22 -7.48 17.80 -4.85
N VAL A 23 -8.59 18.10 -4.19
CA VAL A 23 -8.95 17.48 -2.91
C VAL A 23 -9.88 16.27 -3.09
N ALA A 24 -10.12 15.53 -2.02
CA ALA A 24 -11.08 14.43 -1.99
C ALA A 24 -12.48 14.91 -2.40
N GLY A 25 -13.14 14.16 -3.29
CA GLY A 25 -14.53 14.46 -3.67
C GLY A 25 -14.72 15.69 -4.57
N SER A 26 -13.66 16.24 -5.16
CA SER A 26 -13.70 17.46 -6.00
C SER A 26 -14.15 17.28 -7.44
N GLY A 27 -14.48 16.05 -7.86
CA GLY A 27 -14.89 15.78 -9.24
C GLY A 27 -13.75 15.75 -10.25
N LYS A 28 -12.54 15.32 -9.85
CA LYS A 28 -11.36 15.10 -10.73
C LYS A 28 -11.73 14.46 -12.07
N THR A 29 -12.27 13.25 -12.01
CA THR A 29 -12.65 12.47 -13.19
C THR A 29 -13.68 13.20 -14.05
N THR A 30 -14.71 13.79 -13.44
CA THR A 30 -15.72 14.57 -14.17
C THR A 30 -15.09 15.76 -14.91
N THR A 31 -14.16 16.45 -14.26
CA THR A 31 -13.44 17.60 -14.83
C THR A 31 -12.60 17.17 -16.03
N LEU A 32 -11.85 16.06 -15.92
CA LEU A 32 -11.09 15.51 -17.04
C LEU A 32 -11.96 15.07 -18.23
N LEU A 33 -13.10 14.43 -17.95
CA LEU A 33 -14.02 14.00 -19.00
C LEU A 33 -14.63 15.20 -19.75
N GLN A 34 -14.98 16.27 -19.02
CA GLN A 34 -15.50 17.49 -19.65
C GLN A 34 -14.41 18.22 -20.43
N TYR A 35 -13.19 18.27 -19.90
CA TYR A 35 -12.04 18.80 -20.62
C TYR A 35 -11.79 18.06 -21.95
N ALA A 36 -11.89 16.73 -21.94
CA ALA A 36 -11.69 15.89 -23.11
C ALA A 36 -12.71 16.16 -24.24
N LYS A 37 -13.94 16.58 -23.90
CA LYS A 37 -14.98 16.90 -24.90
C LYS A 37 -14.62 18.06 -25.82
N ASN A 38 -13.69 18.92 -25.41
CA ASN A 38 -13.19 20.00 -26.25
C ASN A 38 -12.30 19.51 -27.41
N PHE A 39 -11.97 18.21 -27.47
CA PHE A 39 -11.06 17.62 -28.45
C PHE A 39 -11.69 16.42 -29.19
N PRO A 40 -12.80 16.60 -29.92
CA PRO A 40 -13.52 15.49 -30.56
C PRO A 40 -12.71 14.78 -31.67
N LYS A 41 -11.71 15.47 -32.26
CA LYS A 41 -10.84 14.92 -33.31
C LYS A 41 -9.56 14.26 -32.76
N TYR A 42 -9.28 14.40 -31.47
CA TYR A 42 -8.05 13.86 -30.88
C TYR A 42 -8.23 12.38 -30.59
N LYS A 43 -7.16 11.60 -30.73
CA LYS A 43 -7.07 10.28 -30.15
C LYS A 43 -6.59 10.39 -28.71
N ILE A 44 -7.47 10.11 -27.76
CA ILE A 44 -7.23 10.36 -26.33
C ILE A 44 -6.89 9.06 -25.60
N LEU A 45 -5.89 9.09 -24.72
CA LEU A 45 -5.61 8.03 -23.77
C LEU A 45 -5.92 8.51 -22.35
N TYR A 46 -6.81 7.82 -21.66
CA TYR A 46 -7.03 7.97 -20.23
C TYR A 46 -6.28 6.86 -19.48
N LEU A 47 -5.27 7.25 -18.70
CA LEU A 47 -4.54 6.38 -17.81
C LEU A 47 -5.21 6.32 -16.44
N ALA A 48 -5.95 5.23 -16.21
CA ALA A 48 -6.53 4.92 -14.91
C ALA A 48 -5.50 4.23 -14.01
N TYR A 49 -5.51 4.56 -12.71
CA TYR A 49 -4.58 3.99 -11.74
C TYR A 49 -4.78 2.48 -11.50
N ASN A 50 -6.02 1.99 -11.54
CA ASN A 50 -6.32 0.58 -11.32
C ASN A 50 -7.42 0.07 -12.26
N LYS A 51 -7.56 -1.27 -12.33
CA LYS A 51 -8.50 -1.93 -13.23
C LYS A 51 -9.97 -1.63 -12.89
N SER A 52 -10.31 -1.45 -11.62
CA SER A 52 -11.67 -1.10 -11.21
C SER A 52 -12.09 0.27 -11.74
N LEU A 53 -11.20 1.27 -11.64
CA LEU A 53 -11.41 2.60 -12.18
C LEU A 53 -11.50 2.57 -13.71
N GLN A 54 -10.64 1.79 -14.38
CA GLN A 54 -10.73 1.57 -15.83
C GLN A 54 -12.13 1.07 -16.22
N THR A 55 -12.60 -0.02 -15.64
CA THR A 55 -13.91 -0.62 -15.99
C THR A 55 -15.08 0.34 -15.68
N SER A 56 -15.00 1.09 -14.59
CA SER A 56 -16.01 2.09 -14.23
C SER A 56 -16.06 3.25 -15.24
N LEU A 57 -14.90 3.69 -15.72
CA LEU A 57 -14.77 4.74 -16.71
C LEU A 57 -15.25 4.30 -18.09
N GLU A 58 -14.89 3.09 -18.54
CA GLU A 58 -15.35 2.54 -19.82
C GLU A 58 -16.89 2.56 -19.90
N LYS A 59 -17.58 2.13 -18.82
CA LYS A 59 -19.04 2.20 -18.73
C LYS A 59 -19.58 3.64 -18.83
N LYS A 60 -18.91 4.60 -18.20
CA LYS A 60 -19.30 6.02 -18.26
C LYS A 60 -19.10 6.61 -19.65
N LEU A 61 -18.03 6.25 -20.34
CA LEU A 61 -17.76 6.72 -21.70
C LEU A 61 -18.83 6.24 -22.68
N SER A 62 -19.26 4.98 -22.57
CA SER A 62 -20.37 4.44 -23.36
C SER A 62 -21.66 5.25 -23.19
N ASN A 63 -21.98 5.64 -21.95
CA ASN A 63 -23.17 6.46 -21.67
C ASN A 63 -23.05 7.92 -22.13
N LEU A 64 -21.83 8.43 -22.29
CA LEU A 64 -21.55 9.81 -22.69
C LEU A 64 -21.23 9.95 -24.19
N GLU A 65 -21.30 8.86 -24.95
CA GLU A 65 -21.01 8.79 -26.39
C GLU A 65 -19.62 9.35 -26.76
N ILE A 66 -18.63 9.12 -25.89
CA ILE A 66 -17.22 9.50 -26.13
C ILE A 66 -16.50 8.30 -26.74
N PHE A 67 -16.33 8.29 -28.05
CA PHE A 67 -15.74 7.15 -28.79
C PHE A 67 -14.25 7.31 -29.10
N ASN A 68 -13.69 8.51 -28.97
CA ASN A 68 -12.29 8.82 -29.31
C ASN A 68 -11.31 8.68 -28.13
N MET A 69 -11.72 7.99 -27.05
CA MET A 69 -10.94 7.84 -25.82
C MET A 69 -10.72 6.37 -25.45
N ASP A 70 -9.45 5.95 -25.41
CA ASP A 70 -9.03 4.67 -24.84
C ASP A 70 -8.83 4.81 -23.33
N VAL A 71 -9.39 3.92 -22.52
CA VAL A 71 -9.13 3.85 -21.07
C VAL A 71 -8.27 2.63 -20.76
N LYS A 72 -7.07 2.84 -20.22
CA LYS A 72 -6.12 1.77 -19.90
C LYS A 72 -5.44 2.03 -18.57
N THR A 73 -4.96 0.99 -17.91
CA THR A 73 -3.88 1.15 -16.93
C THR A 73 -2.55 1.17 -17.69
N ILE A 74 -1.52 1.80 -17.13
CA ILE A 74 -0.21 1.80 -17.80
C ILE A 74 0.38 0.38 -17.89
N HIS A 75 0.13 -0.46 -16.88
CA HIS A 75 0.49 -1.87 -16.89
C HIS A 75 -0.25 -2.65 -17.98
N SER A 76 -1.53 -2.37 -18.27
CA SER A 76 -2.24 -3.08 -19.36
C SER A 76 -1.77 -2.65 -20.74
N LEU A 77 -1.37 -1.39 -20.89
CA LEU A 77 -0.70 -0.91 -22.11
C LEU A 77 0.66 -1.63 -22.31
N ALA A 78 1.49 -1.65 -21.28
CA ALA A 78 2.80 -2.31 -21.31
C ALA A 78 2.67 -3.83 -21.53
N PHE A 79 1.70 -4.47 -20.87
CA PHE A 79 1.43 -5.91 -21.01
C PHE A 79 1.22 -6.29 -22.47
N ASN A 80 0.40 -5.52 -23.18
CA ASN A 80 0.11 -5.80 -24.59
C ASN A 80 1.31 -5.52 -25.49
N LYS A 81 1.97 -4.38 -25.31
CA LYS A 81 3.11 -3.98 -26.14
C LYS A 81 4.33 -4.87 -25.96
N MET A 82 4.52 -5.44 -24.77
CA MET A 82 5.63 -6.34 -24.44
C MET A 82 5.29 -7.83 -24.60
N GLN A 83 4.07 -8.16 -25.04
CA GLN A 83 3.57 -9.53 -25.12
C GLN A 83 3.74 -10.29 -23.79
N ALA A 84 3.43 -9.61 -22.69
CA ALA A 84 3.73 -10.08 -21.35
C ALA A 84 2.96 -11.36 -20.96
N TRP A 85 1.92 -11.73 -21.72
CA TRP A 85 1.24 -13.03 -21.61
C TRP A 85 2.16 -14.24 -21.87
N LYS A 86 3.36 -14.03 -22.45
CA LYS A 86 4.39 -15.07 -22.61
C LYS A 86 5.14 -15.37 -21.30
N TYR A 87 5.03 -14.54 -20.28
CA TYR A 87 5.65 -14.78 -18.98
C TYR A 87 4.68 -15.51 -18.05
N LYS A 88 5.22 -16.39 -17.19
CA LYS A 88 4.50 -16.80 -15.99
C LYS A 88 4.56 -15.64 -14.99
N LEU A 89 3.42 -15.04 -14.68
CA LEU A 89 3.35 -13.84 -13.86
C LEU A 89 3.17 -14.18 -12.38
N SER A 90 3.86 -13.44 -11.52
CA SER A 90 3.62 -13.43 -10.07
C SER A 90 3.25 -12.02 -9.60
N TYR A 91 2.47 -11.96 -8.52
CA TYR A 91 2.17 -10.69 -7.86
C TYR A 91 3.34 -10.15 -7.04
N ASP A 92 4.22 -11.04 -6.58
CA ASP A 92 5.34 -10.69 -5.71
C ASP A 92 6.54 -11.61 -5.97
N LEU A 93 7.75 -11.04 -5.87
CA LEU A 93 8.99 -11.78 -5.97
C LEU A 93 9.27 -12.46 -4.64
N LYS A 94 9.15 -13.79 -4.61
CA LYS A 94 9.38 -14.58 -3.40
C LYS A 94 10.85 -14.60 -3.01
N VAL A 95 11.11 -14.51 -1.71
CA VAL A 95 12.47 -14.55 -1.11
C VAL A 95 13.17 -15.89 -1.45
N ASP A 96 12.44 -16.99 -1.45
CA ASP A 96 12.94 -18.31 -1.86
C ASP A 96 13.41 -18.34 -3.32
N THR A 97 12.67 -17.70 -4.23
CA THR A 97 13.08 -17.59 -5.64
C THR A 97 14.39 -16.81 -5.79
N ILE A 98 14.54 -15.73 -5.03
CA ILE A 98 15.78 -14.95 -4.97
C ILE A 98 16.93 -15.80 -4.43
N TYR A 99 16.70 -16.54 -3.34
CA TYR A 99 17.68 -17.44 -2.75
C TYR A 99 18.20 -18.47 -3.78
N LYS A 100 17.29 -19.17 -4.46
CA LYS A 100 17.63 -20.15 -5.50
C LYS A 100 18.46 -19.54 -6.63
N CYS A 101 18.06 -18.36 -7.12
CA CYS A 101 18.83 -17.67 -8.17
C CYS A 101 20.25 -17.31 -7.69
N ILE A 102 20.41 -16.85 -6.45
CA ILE A 102 21.72 -16.48 -5.91
C ILE A 102 22.60 -17.71 -5.69
N LYS A 103 22.06 -18.81 -5.16
CA LYS A 103 22.80 -20.07 -5.02
C LYS A 103 23.26 -20.59 -6.38
N GLU A 104 22.44 -20.43 -7.40
CA GLU A 104 22.80 -20.79 -8.76
C GLU A 104 23.91 -19.90 -9.33
N PHE A 105 23.81 -18.59 -9.14
CA PHE A 105 24.84 -17.64 -9.58
C PHE A 105 26.19 -17.90 -8.89
N GLU A 106 26.18 -18.25 -7.60
CA GLU A 106 27.37 -18.50 -6.79
C GLU A 106 27.79 -19.99 -6.77
N GLN A 107 27.40 -20.80 -7.76
CA GLN A 107 27.72 -22.25 -7.82
C GLN A 107 29.21 -22.57 -7.61
N ASN A 108 30.11 -21.70 -8.09
CA ASN A 108 31.56 -21.84 -7.92
C ASN A 108 32.05 -21.53 -6.48
N ARG A 109 31.15 -21.07 -5.60
CA ARG A 109 31.39 -20.79 -4.19
C ARG A 109 30.34 -21.53 -3.37
N LEU A 110 30.45 -22.87 -3.30
CA LEU A 110 29.51 -23.75 -2.60
C LEU A 110 29.23 -23.34 -1.15
N SER A 111 30.19 -22.69 -0.47
CA SER A 111 30.05 -22.17 0.89
C SER A 111 29.32 -20.82 1.00
N TYR A 112 28.98 -20.18 -0.12
CA TYR A 112 28.24 -18.92 -0.13
C TYR A 112 26.79 -19.15 0.32
N GLU A 113 26.41 -18.45 1.38
CA GLU A 113 25.06 -18.48 1.92
C GLU A 113 24.55 -17.04 2.14
N PRO A 114 23.53 -16.59 1.39
CA PRO A 114 22.96 -15.26 1.57
C PRO A 114 22.13 -15.20 2.86
N THR A 115 22.30 -14.13 3.64
CA THR A 115 21.50 -13.93 4.86
C THR A 115 20.08 -13.44 4.53
N PRO A 116 19.09 -13.63 5.42
CA PRO A 116 17.73 -13.13 5.19
C PRO A 116 17.67 -11.62 4.91
N ASN A 117 18.44 -10.82 5.67
CA ASN A 117 18.58 -9.37 5.43
C ASN A 117 19.12 -9.04 4.03
N TYR A 118 20.02 -9.87 3.49
CA TYR A 118 20.57 -9.70 2.15
C TYR A 118 19.53 -10.03 1.08
N LEU A 119 18.78 -11.11 1.24
CA LEU A 119 17.71 -11.50 0.31
C LEU A 119 16.60 -10.44 0.26
N ALA A 120 16.19 -9.91 1.42
CA ALA A 120 15.23 -8.82 1.51
C ALA A 120 15.75 -7.55 0.81
N LEU A 121 17.02 -7.20 1.00
CA LEU A 121 17.65 -6.08 0.30
C LEU A 121 17.65 -6.25 -1.23
N ILE A 122 17.96 -7.45 -1.74
CA ILE A 122 17.92 -7.73 -3.17
C ILE A 122 16.50 -7.56 -3.72
N LYS A 123 15.49 -8.07 -3.00
CA LYS A 123 14.08 -7.89 -3.35
C LYS A 123 13.71 -6.40 -3.46
N ASP A 124 14.08 -5.61 -2.45
CA ASP A 124 13.80 -4.18 -2.40
C ASP A 124 14.49 -3.41 -3.53
N ILE A 125 15.76 -3.75 -3.84
CA ILE A 125 16.50 -3.12 -4.93
C ILE A 125 15.90 -3.46 -6.30
N ILE A 126 15.45 -4.70 -6.51
CA ILE A 126 14.76 -5.09 -7.75
C ILE A 126 13.44 -4.30 -7.88
N ASN A 127 12.64 -4.23 -6.81
CA ASN A 127 11.39 -3.48 -6.80
C ASN A 127 11.62 -1.98 -7.04
N PHE A 128 12.65 -1.40 -6.42
CA PHE A 128 13.06 -0.01 -6.64
C PHE A 128 13.50 0.22 -8.09
N TYR A 129 14.35 -0.66 -8.63
CA TYR A 129 14.82 -0.55 -10.01
C TYR A 129 13.64 -0.59 -10.99
N CYS A 130 12.71 -1.54 -10.83
CA CYS A 130 11.55 -1.67 -11.71
C CYS A 130 10.62 -0.45 -11.66
N ASN A 131 10.53 0.24 -10.51
CA ASN A 131 9.70 1.44 -10.35
C ASN A 131 10.43 2.76 -10.61
N SER A 132 11.76 2.74 -10.80
CA SER A 132 12.58 3.93 -11.09
C SER A 132 12.72 4.22 -12.59
N SER A 133 13.09 5.44 -12.96
CA SER A 133 13.49 5.77 -14.33
C SER A 133 14.96 5.41 -14.65
N LEU A 134 15.67 4.71 -13.77
CA LEU A 134 17.09 4.39 -13.96
C LEU A 134 17.28 3.34 -15.06
N ILE A 135 18.19 3.56 -15.99
CA ILE A 135 18.44 2.61 -17.07
C ILE A 135 19.48 1.57 -16.63
N GLN A 136 20.62 2.06 -16.14
CA GLN A 136 21.74 1.21 -15.73
C GLN A 136 21.51 0.61 -14.35
N ILE A 137 22.05 -0.60 -14.17
CA ILE A 137 22.14 -1.28 -12.87
C ILE A 137 23.58 -1.12 -12.43
N ASP A 138 23.91 0.01 -11.82
CA ASP A 138 25.27 0.41 -11.42
C ASP A 138 25.24 1.11 -10.04
N GLU A 139 26.35 1.75 -9.65
CA GLU A 139 26.42 2.45 -8.37
C GLU A 139 25.36 3.56 -8.20
N VAL A 140 24.91 4.18 -9.30
CA VAL A 140 23.87 5.21 -9.27
C VAL A 140 22.54 4.63 -8.79
N LEU A 141 22.24 3.36 -9.12
CA LEU A 141 21.09 2.64 -8.58
C LEU A 141 21.16 2.55 -7.05
N LEU A 142 22.32 2.14 -6.52
CA LEU A 142 22.49 1.98 -5.07
C LEU A 142 22.46 3.33 -4.34
N GLN A 143 23.07 4.37 -4.92
CA GLN A 143 23.02 5.73 -4.37
C GLN A 143 21.60 6.29 -4.35
N SER A 144 20.85 6.09 -5.43
CA SER A 144 19.45 6.50 -5.52
C SER A 144 18.59 5.74 -4.51
N TYR A 145 18.75 4.42 -4.42
CA TYR A 145 18.04 3.59 -3.44
C TYR A 145 18.31 4.06 -2.01
N LYS A 146 19.56 4.38 -1.66
CA LYS A 146 19.95 4.94 -0.36
C LYS A 146 19.24 6.26 -0.05
N LYS A 147 19.07 7.13 -1.05
CA LYS A 147 18.43 8.45 -0.88
C LYS A 147 16.94 8.34 -0.62
N TYR A 148 16.27 7.38 -1.27
CA TYR A 148 14.80 7.24 -1.22
C TYR A 148 14.30 6.24 -0.16
N SER A 149 15.21 5.49 0.46
CA SER A 149 14.86 4.44 1.43
C SER A 149 15.31 4.81 2.84
N ASN A 150 14.48 4.50 3.83
CA ASN A 150 14.89 4.58 5.22
C ASN A 150 15.57 3.26 5.62
N LEU A 151 16.91 3.30 5.68
CA LEU A 151 17.75 2.13 5.85
C LEU A 151 18.30 2.04 7.26
N ASP A 152 18.23 0.84 7.83
CA ASP A 152 18.90 0.54 9.10
C ASP A 152 20.41 0.33 8.90
N ALA A 153 21.14 0.29 10.02
CA ALA A 153 22.59 0.13 10.02
C ALA A 153 23.06 -1.19 9.38
N LYS A 154 22.27 -2.28 9.48
CA LYS A 154 22.62 -3.57 8.86
C LYS A 154 22.58 -3.45 7.34
N VAL A 155 21.53 -2.84 6.78
CA VAL A 155 21.37 -2.63 5.34
C VAL A 155 22.41 -1.65 4.80
N LEU A 156 22.69 -0.55 5.51
CA LEU A 156 23.74 0.39 5.12
C LEU A 156 25.12 -0.27 5.05
N LYS A 157 25.43 -1.17 6.01
CA LYS A 157 26.66 -1.96 5.99
C LYS A 157 26.73 -2.86 4.75
N LEU A 158 25.65 -3.60 4.44
CA LEU A 158 25.59 -4.46 3.25
C LEU A 158 25.81 -3.67 1.96
N LEU A 159 25.15 -2.52 1.81
CA LEU A 159 25.31 -1.65 0.64
C LEU A 159 26.71 -1.06 0.51
N LYS A 160 27.50 -1.00 1.59
CA LYS A 160 28.90 -0.55 1.55
C LYS A 160 29.85 -1.70 1.26
N THR A 161 29.64 -2.87 1.86
CA THR A 161 30.61 -3.99 1.78
C THR A 161 30.34 -4.99 0.66
N ARG A 162 29.13 -4.99 0.08
CA ARG A 162 28.70 -5.97 -0.93
C ARG A 162 28.07 -5.32 -2.17
N ALA A 163 28.41 -4.06 -2.48
CA ALA A 163 27.81 -3.31 -3.58
C ALA A 163 27.85 -4.06 -4.92
N GLU A 164 29.03 -4.58 -5.30
CA GLU A 164 29.20 -5.28 -6.57
C GLU A 164 28.42 -6.61 -6.63
N ASN A 165 28.42 -7.39 -5.54
CA ASN A 165 27.59 -8.59 -5.46
C ASN A 165 26.10 -8.26 -5.59
N ILE A 166 25.64 -7.18 -4.95
CA ILE A 166 24.24 -6.73 -5.02
C ILE A 166 23.87 -6.40 -6.46
N LEU A 167 24.71 -5.66 -7.18
CA LEU A 167 24.47 -5.32 -8.58
C LEU A 167 24.46 -6.56 -9.47
N ASN A 168 25.41 -7.47 -9.30
CA ASN A 168 25.48 -8.71 -10.08
C ASN A 168 24.29 -9.64 -9.83
N HIS A 169 23.90 -9.84 -8.56
CA HIS A 169 22.72 -10.63 -8.22
C HIS A 169 21.43 -9.99 -8.76
N THR A 170 21.31 -8.66 -8.68
CA THR A 170 20.17 -7.92 -9.26
C THR A 170 20.08 -8.14 -10.78
N ARG A 171 21.20 -7.98 -11.51
CA ARG A 171 21.26 -8.22 -12.97
C ARG A 171 20.90 -9.66 -13.31
N TYR A 172 21.43 -10.62 -12.56
CA TYR A 172 21.18 -12.04 -12.80
C TYR A 172 19.70 -12.40 -12.61
N ILE A 173 19.08 -11.97 -11.50
CA ILE A 173 17.66 -12.26 -11.24
C ILE A 173 16.76 -11.64 -12.31
N LEU A 174 17.01 -10.39 -12.72
CA LEU A 174 16.28 -9.75 -13.82
C LEU A 174 16.49 -10.50 -15.15
N THR A 175 17.66 -11.09 -15.37
CA THR A 175 17.94 -11.95 -16.51
C THR A 175 17.15 -13.26 -16.44
N CYS A 176 17.05 -13.88 -15.26
CA CYS A 176 16.21 -15.05 -15.03
C CYS A 176 14.73 -14.76 -15.34
N MET A 177 14.21 -13.59 -14.95
CA MET A 177 12.86 -13.16 -15.33
C MET A 177 12.74 -13.00 -16.86
N LYS A 178 13.69 -12.28 -17.48
CA LYS A 178 13.71 -12.03 -18.93
C LYS A 178 13.77 -13.31 -19.76
N THR A 179 14.46 -14.33 -19.26
CA THR A 179 14.67 -15.63 -19.94
C THR A 179 13.62 -16.68 -19.56
N HIS A 180 12.54 -16.29 -18.87
CA HIS A 180 11.45 -17.18 -18.44
C HIS A 180 11.86 -18.29 -17.45
N LYS A 181 13.04 -18.17 -16.83
CA LYS A 181 13.53 -19.14 -15.85
C LYS A 181 12.81 -19.05 -14.52
N ILE A 182 12.38 -17.85 -14.15
CA ILE A 182 11.55 -17.59 -12.98
C ILE A 182 10.33 -16.77 -13.39
N GLU A 183 9.36 -16.69 -12.49
CA GLU A 183 8.18 -15.85 -12.68
C GLU A 183 8.57 -14.36 -12.75
N ALA A 184 7.86 -13.62 -13.60
CA ALA A 184 8.05 -12.19 -13.76
C ALA A 184 6.98 -11.39 -13.00
N SER A 185 7.36 -10.28 -12.40
CA SER A 185 6.41 -9.37 -11.77
C SER A 185 5.77 -8.41 -12.78
N HIS A 186 4.65 -7.79 -12.40
CA HIS A 186 4.01 -6.77 -13.24
C HIS A 186 4.90 -5.54 -13.49
N ASP A 187 5.70 -5.16 -12.49
CA ASP A 187 6.61 -4.03 -12.62
C ASP A 187 7.83 -4.36 -13.48
N PHE A 188 8.22 -5.64 -13.56
CA PHE A 188 9.31 -6.07 -14.43
C PHE A 188 9.02 -5.81 -15.91
N TYR A 189 7.86 -6.27 -16.43
CA TYR A 189 7.56 -6.02 -17.84
C TYR A 189 7.27 -4.54 -18.11
N LEU A 190 6.76 -3.79 -17.14
CA LEU A 190 6.61 -2.34 -17.24
C LEU A 190 7.98 -1.66 -17.36
N LYS A 191 8.97 -2.13 -16.61
CA LYS A 191 10.35 -1.68 -16.75
C LYS A 191 10.93 -2.01 -18.11
N LEU A 192 10.74 -3.23 -18.61
CA LEU A 192 11.17 -3.60 -19.98
C LEU A 192 10.50 -2.73 -21.04
N PHE A 193 9.22 -2.42 -20.86
CA PHE A 193 8.50 -1.49 -21.72
C PHE A 193 9.18 -0.11 -21.74
N TYR A 194 9.43 0.49 -20.57
CA TYR A 194 10.14 1.76 -20.45
C TYR A 194 11.53 1.76 -21.09
N LEU A 195 12.27 0.66 -20.95
CA LEU A 195 13.62 0.51 -21.53
C LEU A 195 13.57 0.40 -23.06
N ASN A 196 12.49 -0.14 -23.62
CA ASN A 196 12.30 -0.24 -25.06
C ASN A 196 11.79 1.09 -25.67
N LYS A 197 12.70 2.04 -25.86
CA LYS A 197 12.37 3.38 -26.38
C LYS A 197 11.67 3.38 -27.72
N LYS A 198 11.94 2.40 -28.60
CA LYS A 198 11.26 2.28 -29.90
C LYS A 198 9.74 2.14 -29.76
N ILE A 199 9.29 1.47 -28.71
CA ILE A 199 7.86 1.23 -28.47
C ILE A 199 7.29 2.22 -27.44
N SER A 200 8.08 2.61 -26.45
CA SER A 200 7.59 3.41 -25.32
C SER A 200 7.58 4.91 -25.58
N SER A 201 8.26 5.44 -26.60
CA SER A 201 8.35 6.90 -26.82
C SER A 201 7.24 7.49 -27.67
N ASN A 202 6.47 6.65 -28.36
CA ASN A 202 5.33 7.10 -29.16
C ASN A 202 4.19 6.08 -29.09
N LEU A 203 3.18 6.44 -28.31
CA LEU A 203 1.97 5.64 -28.14
C LEU A 203 0.89 5.94 -29.20
N GLY A 204 1.07 6.99 -30.01
CA GLY A 204 0.13 7.40 -31.06
C GLY A 204 -1.17 7.97 -30.51
N TYR A 205 -1.08 8.86 -29.51
CA TYR A 205 -2.20 9.64 -28.97
C TYR A 205 -1.87 11.13 -29.01
N ASP A 206 -2.90 11.96 -29.18
CA ASP A 206 -2.77 13.42 -29.23
C ASP A 206 -2.90 14.05 -27.84
N LEU A 207 -3.62 13.36 -26.93
CA LEU A 207 -3.83 13.77 -25.54
C LEU A 207 -3.77 12.57 -24.59
N ILE A 208 -3.00 12.72 -23.51
CA ILE A 208 -2.95 11.75 -22.40
C ILE A 208 -3.46 12.40 -21.13
N LEU A 209 -4.48 11.78 -20.53
CA LEU A 209 -5.05 12.15 -19.25
C LEU A 209 -4.57 11.14 -18.21
N VAL A 210 -3.95 11.61 -17.13
CA VAL A 210 -3.41 10.76 -16.06
C VAL A 210 -4.18 11.04 -14.78
N ASP A 211 -4.91 10.04 -14.29
CA ASP A 211 -5.67 10.12 -13.04
C ASP A 211 -4.90 9.52 -11.86
N GLU A 212 -5.19 10.01 -10.66
CA GLU A 212 -4.47 9.67 -9.41
C GLU A 212 -2.93 9.78 -9.56
N ALA A 213 -2.48 10.87 -10.20
CA ALA A 213 -1.08 11.11 -10.53
C ALA A 213 -0.15 11.20 -9.29
N GLN A 214 -0.67 11.31 -8.08
CA GLN A 214 0.15 11.24 -6.86
C GLN A 214 0.70 9.83 -6.57
N ASP A 215 0.13 8.78 -7.15
CA ASP A 215 0.49 7.38 -6.87
C ASP A 215 1.27 6.68 -8.00
N ILE A 216 1.56 7.38 -9.10
CA ILE A 216 2.32 6.76 -10.20
C ILE A 216 3.82 6.72 -9.88
N SER A 217 4.50 5.65 -10.29
CA SER A 217 5.94 5.51 -10.08
C SER A 217 6.76 6.27 -11.11
N ASP A 218 8.04 6.46 -10.83
CA ASP A 218 8.94 7.26 -11.67
C ASP A 218 9.06 6.71 -13.11
N VAL A 219 9.09 5.39 -13.23
CA VAL A 219 9.07 4.71 -14.53
C VAL A 219 7.82 5.08 -15.34
N MET A 220 6.66 5.20 -14.68
CA MET A 220 5.39 5.56 -15.32
C MET A 220 5.38 7.02 -15.77
N ILE A 221 5.82 7.93 -14.90
CA ILE A 221 6.00 9.35 -15.23
C ILE A 221 6.88 9.47 -16.48
N SER A 222 8.00 8.76 -16.50
CA SER A 222 8.96 8.82 -17.59
C SER A 222 8.43 8.24 -18.91
N ILE A 223 7.51 7.27 -18.87
CA ILE A 223 6.81 6.79 -20.06
C ILE A 223 5.89 7.88 -20.61
N VAL A 224 5.09 8.53 -19.77
CA VAL A 224 4.14 9.56 -20.21
C VAL A 224 4.87 10.82 -20.68
N GLU A 225 5.91 11.25 -19.96
CA GLU A 225 6.69 12.45 -20.31
C GLU A 225 7.54 12.27 -21.57
N ALA A 226 7.80 11.03 -22.01
CA ALA A 226 8.42 10.75 -23.29
C ALA A 226 7.50 11.01 -24.49
N GLN A 227 6.18 11.13 -24.28
CA GLN A 227 5.21 11.33 -25.36
C GLN A 227 5.21 12.79 -25.81
N LYS A 228 5.32 13.01 -27.13
CA LYS A 228 5.25 14.34 -27.76
C LYS A 228 3.80 14.72 -28.05
N CYS A 229 2.97 14.79 -27.01
CA CYS A 229 1.55 15.09 -27.12
C CYS A 229 1.07 15.95 -25.94
N LYS A 230 -0.20 16.36 -25.97
CA LYS A 230 -0.86 17.04 -24.84
C LYS A 230 -0.92 16.08 -23.64
N ARG A 231 -0.69 16.60 -22.44
CA ARG A 231 -0.65 15.80 -21.20
C ARG A 231 -1.30 16.57 -20.06
N VAL A 232 -2.26 15.94 -19.38
CA VAL A 232 -2.92 16.49 -18.20
C VAL A 232 -2.81 15.49 -17.06
N TYR A 233 -2.27 15.94 -15.93
CA TYR A 233 -2.14 15.13 -14.73
C TYR A 233 -3.13 15.63 -13.68
N VAL A 234 -3.95 14.76 -13.13
CA VAL A 234 -4.81 15.08 -11.99
C VAL A 234 -4.50 14.15 -10.83
N GLY A 235 -4.49 14.69 -9.63
CA GLY A 235 -4.31 13.88 -8.43
C GLY A 235 -4.62 14.68 -7.19
N ASP A 236 -4.47 14.03 -6.05
CA ASP A 236 -4.62 14.65 -4.73
C ASP A 236 -3.35 14.39 -3.93
N SER A 237 -2.51 15.42 -3.74
CA SER A 237 -1.24 15.29 -3.02
C SER A 237 -1.40 14.79 -1.58
N PHE A 238 -2.57 15.02 -0.97
CA PHE A 238 -2.88 14.58 0.39
C PHE A 238 -3.43 13.15 0.44
N GLN A 239 -3.65 12.50 -0.71
CA GLN A 239 -4.01 11.07 -0.79
C GLN A 239 -2.84 10.19 -1.26
N GLN A 240 -1.60 10.68 -1.25
CA GLN A 240 -0.46 9.84 -1.57
C GLN A 240 -0.16 8.88 -0.41
N ILE A 241 -0.47 7.59 -0.58
CA ILE A 241 -0.38 6.55 0.47
C ILE A 241 0.24 5.23 -0.02
N TYR A 242 0.94 5.24 -1.16
CA TYR A 242 1.61 4.07 -1.74
C TYR A 242 3.13 4.26 -1.87
N SER A 243 3.75 5.05 -0.99
CA SER A 243 5.18 5.33 -1.03
C SER A 243 6.04 4.06 -0.87
N PHE A 244 5.51 3.03 -0.19
CA PHE A 244 6.14 1.73 -0.04
C PHE A 244 6.38 0.99 -1.36
N ARG A 245 5.71 1.39 -2.46
CA ARG A 245 5.97 0.90 -3.83
C ARG A 245 6.97 1.77 -4.60
N PHE A 246 7.68 2.65 -3.91
CA PHE A 246 8.53 3.69 -4.51
C PHE A 246 7.75 4.64 -5.44
N ALA A 247 6.44 4.81 -5.17
CA ALA A 247 5.65 5.85 -5.82
C ALA A 247 6.20 7.22 -5.42
N ILE A 248 6.40 8.09 -6.40
CA ILE A 248 6.86 9.47 -6.20
C ILE A 248 5.67 10.38 -6.47
N ASN A 249 5.53 11.47 -5.72
CA ASN A 249 4.44 12.40 -5.99
C ASN A 249 4.67 13.06 -7.36
N ALA A 250 4.02 12.56 -8.41
CA ALA A 250 4.25 13.09 -9.75
C ALA A 250 3.83 14.56 -9.84
N LEU A 251 2.83 14.97 -9.04
CA LEU A 251 2.40 16.36 -8.95
C LEU A 251 3.51 17.28 -8.41
N ASP A 252 4.48 16.76 -7.66
CA ASP A 252 5.63 17.53 -7.19
C ASP A 252 6.80 17.47 -8.18
N LYS A 253 7.01 16.30 -8.79
CA LYS A 253 8.12 16.06 -9.71
C LYS A 253 7.95 16.77 -11.07
N ILE A 254 6.74 16.79 -11.61
CA ILE A 254 6.44 17.32 -12.95
C ILE A 254 6.41 18.86 -12.89
N LYS A 255 7.18 19.53 -13.74
CA LYS A 255 7.23 21.00 -13.84
C LYS A 255 6.29 21.49 -14.94
N LEU A 256 5.01 21.65 -14.60
CA LEU A 256 3.96 22.17 -15.48
C LEU A 256 3.09 23.19 -14.71
N PRO A 257 2.34 24.06 -15.42
CA PRO A 257 1.33 24.92 -14.81
C PRO A 257 0.37 24.15 -13.89
N ILE A 258 0.01 24.75 -12.76
CA ILE A 258 -0.88 24.15 -11.75
C ILE A 258 -2.25 24.82 -11.76
N TYR A 259 -3.28 23.98 -11.82
CA TYR A 259 -4.64 24.33 -11.40
C TYR A 259 -4.97 23.65 -10.07
N LYS A 260 -5.92 24.24 -9.33
CA LYS A 260 -6.45 23.68 -8.08
C LYS A 260 -7.89 23.23 -8.28
N LEU A 261 -8.28 22.18 -7.55
CA LEU A 261 -9.67 21.83 -7.29
C LEU A 261 -9.84 21.70 -5.78
N SER A 262 -10.19 22.79 -5.11
CA SER A 262 -10.22 22.89 -3.64
C SER A 262 -11.58 22.58 -3.03
N LYS A 263 -12.65 22.54 -3.84
CA LYS A 263 -14.02 22.25 -3.36
C LYS A 263 -14.37 20.78 -3.46
N SER A 264 -14.73 20.17 -2.33
CA SER A 264 -15.32 18.83 -2.21
C SER A 264 -16.85 18.90 -2.34
N PHE A 265 -17.42 18.00 -3.13
CA PHE A 265 -18.86 17.80 -3.25
C PHE A 265 -19.38 16.69 -2.31
N ARG A 266 -18.54 16.15 -1.44
CA ARG A 266 -18.85 14.96 -0.63
C ARG A 266 -19.50 15.30 0.71
N PHE A 267 -19.03 16.35 1.35
CA PHE A 267 -19.36 16.70 2.74
C PHE A 267 -19.52 18.22 2.93
N SER A 268 -20.04 18.61 4.10
CA SER A 268 -20.24 20.02 4.48
C SER A 268 -18.93 20.82 4.54
N ASN A 269 -19.04 22.14 4.40
CA ASN A 269 -17.91 23.04 4.57
C ASN A 269 -17.37 23.04 6.01
N GLU A 270 -18.24 22.84 7.00
CA GLU A 270 -17.84 22.69 8.41
C GLU A 270 -16.90 21.49 8.62
N LEU A 271 -17.25 20.31 8.08
CA LEU A 271 -16.40 19.12 8.16
C LEU A 271 -15.07 19.38 7.43
N ALA A 272 -15.12 19.99 6.25
CA ALA A 272 -13.93 20.34 5.47
C ALA A 272 -12.94 21.21 6.28
N LYS A 273 -13.44 22.30 6.88
CA LYS A 273 -12.60 23.25 7.62
C LYS A 273 -12.10 22.71 8.95
N LYS A 274 -12.86 21.85 9.63
CA LYS A 274 -12.36 21.14 10.82
C LYS A 274 -11.21 20.18 10.46
N LEU A 275 -11.32 19.45 9.34
CA LEU A 275 -10.22 18.60 8.86
C LEU A 275 -9.00 19.43 8.42
N GLU A 276 -9.23 20.51 7.68
CA GLU A 276 -8.19 21.47 7.26
C GLU A 276 -7.38 21.97 8.46
N TYR A 277 -8.08 22.51 9.46
CA TYR A 277 -7.47 23.02 10.68
C TYR A 277 -6.66 21.93 11.39
N ASN A 278 -7.28 20.80 11.71
CA ASN A 278 -6.64 19.72 12.46
C ASN A 278 -5.37 19.18 11.78
N LEU A 279 -5.42 18.96 10.47
CA LEU A 279 -4.29 18.41 9.71
C LEU A 279 -3.18 19.44 9.47
N ASN A 280 -3.51 20.70 9.21
CA ASN A 280 -2.50 21.74 8.95
C ASN A 280 -1.65 22.06 10.19
N GLN A 281 -2.19 21.88 11.39
CA GLN A 281 -1.41 21.95 12.63
C GLN A 281 -0.31 20.87 12.72
N LEU A 282 -0.46 19.76 11.98
CA LEU A 282 0.52 18.68 11.94
C LEU A 282 1.39 18.72 10.69
N TYR A 283 0.83 19.07 9.52
CA TYR A 283 1.62 19.26 8.29
C TYR A 283 2.67 20.35 8.43
N SER A 284 2.35 21.46 9.12
CA SER A 284 3.30 22.54 9.38
C SER A 284 4.51 22.10 10.21
N LYS A 285 4.36 21.10 11.09
CA LYS A 285 5.46 20.60 11.94
C LYS A 285 6.51 19.79 11.20
N ILE A 286 6.22 19.37 9.98
CA ILE A 286 7.12 18.56 9.14
C ILE A 286 7.47 19.28 7.83
N ASP A 287 7.24 20.59 7.77
CA ASP A 287 7.44 21.44 6.58
C ASP A 287 6.74 20.90 5.33
N SER A 288 5.55 20.31 5.52
CA SER A 288 4.72 19.81 4.42
C SER A 288 3.77 20.89 3.88
N LYS A 289 3.13 20.60 2.76
CA LYS A 289 2.15 21.49 2.12
C LYS A 289 0.93 21.66 3.01
N SER A 290 0.40 22.88 3.03
CA SER A 290 -0.88 23.17 3.70
C SER A 290 -2.05 22.67 2.85
N LEU A 291 -2.96 21.94 3.48
CA LEU A 291 -4.24 21.53 2.92
C LEU A 291 -5.17 22.74 2.80
N GLU A 292 -5.79 22.90 1.64
CA GLU A 292 -6.82 23.90 1.38
C GLU A 292 -8.04 23.18 0.80
N ILE A 293 -9.09 23.05 1.60
CA ILE A 293 -10.30 22.30 1.27
C ILE A 293 -11.56 23.05 1.68
N PHE A 294 -12.54 23.05 0.78
CA PHE A 294 -13.88 23.60 1.00
C PHE A 294 -14.92 22.52 0.79
N GLY A 295 -16.04 22.60 1.49
CA GLY A 295 -17.16 21.67 1.32
C GLY A 295 -18.37 22.31 0.65
N LEU A 296 -19.52 21.65 0.81
CA LEU A 296 -20.81 22.19 0.39
C LEU A 296 -21.40 23.07 1.51
N GLU A 297 -21.82 24.30 1.16
CA GLU A 297 -22.43 25.23 2.12
C GLU A 297 -23.84 24.76 2.55
N ASN A 298 -24.61 24.19 1.61
CA ASN A 298 -26.00 23.77 1.86
C ASN A 298 -26.11 22.31 2.34
N LYS A 299 -25.03 21.71 2.82
CA LYS A 299 -25.02 20.34 3.36
C LYS A 299 -24.61 20.39 4.83
N GLN A 300 -25.28 19.62 5.67
CA GLN A 300 -24.85 19.36 7.04
C GLN A 300 -24.20 17.98 7.12
N SER A 301 -23.00 17.93 7.67
CA SER A 301 -22.27 16.70 7.99
C SER A 301 -21.80 16.79 9.43
N LEU A 302 -22.01 15.73 10.23
CA LEU A 302 -21.65 15.68 11.63
C LEU A 302 -20.19 15.22 11.80
N ILE A 303 -19.44 15.84 12.72
CA ILE A 303 -18.04 15.49 13.01
C ILE A 303 -17.71 15.58 14.51
N GLY A 304 -17.34 14.46 15.11
CA GLY A 304 -17.03 14.36 16.55
C GLY A 304 -16.60 12.96 16.95
N GLU A 305 -16.68 12.59 18.23
CA GLU A 305 -16.32 11.24 18.70
C GLU A 305 -17.49 10.24 18.61
N LYS A 306 -18.73 10.72 18.75
CA LYS A 306 -19.94 9.87 18.85
C LYS A 306 -21.13 10.45 18.07
N VAL A 307 -20.89 10.75 16.79
CA VAL A 307 -21.90 11.31 15.89
C VAL A 307 -22.53 10.28 14.95
N VAL A 308 -21.89 9.11 14.80
CA VAL A 308 -22.42 8.01 13.97
C VAL A 308 -23.57 7.30 14.67
N ASN A 309 -24.66 7.10 13.93
CA ASN A 309 -25.80 6.29 14.34
C ASN A 309 -25.58 4.83 13.93
N GLU A 310 -25.16 4.00 14.88
CA GLU A 310 -24.94 2.55 14.70
C GLU A 310 -26.22 1.75 14.37
N LYS A 311 -27.42 2.35 14.41
CA LYS A 311 -28.67 1.72 13.93
C LYS A 311 -28.87 1.82 12.41
N LYS A 312 -28.05 2.62 11.73
CA LYS A 312 -28.02 2.77 10.27
C LYS A 312 -26.69 2.21 9.75
N PRO A 313 -26.60 1.82 8.46
CA PRO A 313 -25.34 1.35 7.89
C PRO A 313 -24.18 2.34 8.10
N PHE A 314 -23.03 1.81 8.52
CA PHE A 314 -21.81 2.61 8.72
C PHE A 314 -20.56 1.82 8.34
N CYS A 315 -19.46 2.55 8.15
CA CYS A 315 -18.16 1.96 7.82
C CYS A 315 -17.15 2.20 8.94
N VAL A 316 -16.43 1.16 9.35
CA VAL A 316 -15.28 1.23 10.25
C VAL A 316 -14.00 1.21 9.42
N ILE A 317 -13.16 2.24 9.60
CA ILE A 317 -11.89 2.40 8.89
C ILE A 317 -10.72 2.38 9.87
N SER A 318 -9.78 1.47 9.65
CA SER A 318 -8.53 1.38 10.41
C SER A 318 -7.31 1.74 9.54
N ARG A 319 -6.20 2.14 10.17
CA ARG A 319 -4.86 2.20 9.56
C ARG A 319 -4.25 0.80 9.41
N THR A 320 -4.43 -0.09 10.39
CA THR A 320 -3.83 -1.43 10.43
C THR A 320 -4.87 -2.55 10.38
N SER A 321 -4.51 -3.69 9.78
CA SER A 321 -5.37 -4.89 9.79
C SER A 321 -5.65 -5.42 11.20
N PHE A 322 -4.71 -5.22 12.12
CA PHE A 322 -4.84 -5.68 13.51
C PHE A 322 -5.89 -4.85 14.29
N ALA A 323 -5.86 -3.52 14.16
CA ALA A 323 -6.90 -2.68 14.76
C ALA A 323 -8.28 -2.93 14.13
N LEU A 324 -8.34 -3.23 12.82
CA LEU A 324 -9.59 -3.64 12.19
C LEU A 324 -10.16 -4.90 12.84
N ALA A 325 -9.30 -5.91 13.06
CA ALA A 325 -9.70 -7.17 13.69
C ALA A 325 -10.23 -6.94 15.13
N LYS A 326 -9.60 -6.04 15.89
CA LYS A 326 -10.08 -5.63 17.22
C LYS A 326 -11.49 -5.06 17.17
N GLU A 327 -11.76 -4.14 16.25
CA GLU A 327 -13.10 -3.55 16.11
C GLU A 327 -14.13 -4.59 15.62
N VAL A 328 -13.78 -5.46 14.69
CA VAL A 328 -14.65 -6.57 14.26
C VAL A 328 -15.09 -7.42 15.46
N ILE A 329 -14.14 -7.82 16.31
CA ILE A 329 -14.40 -8.63 17.50
C ILE A 329 -15.29 -7.87 18.50
N LYS A 330 -15.04 -6.57 18.71
CA LYS A 330 -15.88 -5.71 19.56
C LYS A 330 -17.34 -5.73 19.12
N TYR A 331 -17.62 -5.61 17.82
CA TYR A 331 -19.00 -5.64 17.30
C TYR A 331 -19.63 -7.03 17.36
N ILE A 332 -18.87 -8.09 17.06
CA ILE A 332 -19.35 -9.47 17.18
C ILE A 332 -19.74 -9.80 18.63
N ASN A 333 -18.94 -9.33 19.60
CA ASN A 333 -19.21 -9.58 21.02
C ASN A 333 -20.44 -8.84 21.56
N LYS A 334 -20.97 -7.82 20.85
CA LYS A 334 -22.22 -7.15 21.24
C LYS A 334 -23.47 -8.06 21.10
N LYS A 335 -23.33 -9.28 20.55
CA LYS A 335 -24.41 -10.29 20.39
C LYS A 335 -25.71 -9.73 19.77
N ARG A 336 -25.57 -8.84 18.78
CA ARG A 336 -26.67 -8.35 17.95
C ARG A 336 -26.55 -8.99 16.57
N ASP A 337 -27.69 -9.25 15.94
CA ASP A 337 -27.71 -9.74 14.56
C ASP A 337 -27.34 -8.56 13.64
N PHE A 338 -26.19 -8.66 12.99
CA PHE A 338 -25.67 -7.65 12.07
C PHE A 338 -25.05 -8.35 10.86
N LYS A 339 -25.29 -7.82 9.66
CA LYS A 339 -24.57 -8.21 8.47
C LYS A 339 -23.31 -7.38 8.32
N ILE A 340 -22.17 -8.06 8.20
CA ILE A 340 -20.87 -7.43 8.04
C ILE A 340 -20.33 -7.65 6.63
N TYR A 341 -19.67 -6.63 6.09
CA TYR A 341 -19.00 -6.68 4.79
C TYR A 341 -17.55 -6.22 4.93
N PHE A 342 -16.66 -6.80 4.14
CA PHE A 342 -15.25 -6.43 4.10
C PHE A 342 -14.89 -5.91 2.71
N GLU A 343 -14.38 -4.68 2.62
CA GLU A 343 -13.93 -4.13 1.33
C GLU A 343 -12.78 -4.96 0.76
N GLY A 344 -12.87 -5.33 -0.51
CA GLY A 344 -11.92 -6.25 -1.14
C GLY A 344 -12.08 -7.72 -0.71
N GLY A 345 -13.13 -8.04 0.05
CA GLY A 345 -13.46 -9.40 0.47
C GLY A 345 -12.73 -9.85 1.74
N TYR A 346 -13.39 -10.68 2.55
CA TYR A 346 -12.87 -11.14 3.85
C TYR A 346 -11.48 -11.80 3.77
N ASN A 347 -11.28 -12.69 2.79
CA ASN A 347 -10.03 -13.43 2.62
C ASN A 347 -8.82 -12.54 2.28
N SER A 348 -9.05 -11.29 1.88
CA SER A 348 -7.99 -10.34 1.56
C SER A 348 -7.36 -9.68 2.80
N TYR A 349 -7.85 -9.99 4.01
CA TYR A 349 -7.30 -9.47 5.26
C TYR A 349 -6.49 -10.55 5.99
N SER A 350 -5.33 -10.15 6.51
CA SER A 350 -4.32 -11.07 7.07
C SER A 350 -4.69 -11.67 8.43
N PHE A 351 -5.80 -11.29 9.07
CA PHE A 351 -6.12 -11.76 10.42
C PHE A 351 -6.82 -13.12 10.46
N MET A 352 -7.40 -13.66 9.38
CA MET A 352 -8.07 -14.98 9.38
C MET A 352 -7.93 -15.76 8.05
N ASN A 353 -6.72 -16.24 7.77
CA ASN A 353 -6.41 -17.07 6.60
C ASN A 353 -5.61 -18.33 7.00
N GLN A 354 -5.19 -19.13 6.02
CA GLN A 354 -4.35 -20.32 6.25
C GLN A 354 -3.02 -19.99 6.96
N THR A 355 -2.48 -18.80 6.77
CA THR A 355 -1.27 -18.33 7.46
C THR A 355 -1.49 -18.21 8.96
N VAL A 356 -2.62 -17.63 9.37
CA VAL A 356 -2.97 -17.50 10.80
C VAL A 356 -3.08 -18.87 11.45
N TYR A 357 -3.76 -19.81 10.80
CA TYR A 357 -3.86 -21.18 11.30
C TYR A 357 -2.51 -21.90 11.36
N SER A 358 -1.69 -21.75 10.32
CA SER A 358 -0.36 -22.34 10.25
C SER A 358 0.57 -21.80 11.34
N ILE A 359 0.58 -20.48 11.57
CA ILE A 359 1.37 -19.85 12.64
C ILE A 359 0.82 -20.24 14.03
N TYR A 360 -0.50 -20.37 14.18
CA TYR A 360 -1.10 -20.86 15.41
C TYR A 360 -0.68 -22.31 15.69
N TYR A 361 -0.71 -23.20 14.69
CA TYR A 361 -0.26 -24.58 14.87
C TYR A 361 1.25 -24.68 15.09
N LEU A 362 2.05 -23.79 14.50
CA LEU A 362 3.46 -23.65 14.80
C LEU A 362 3.68 -23.30 16.28
N LYS A 363 2.91 -22.35 16.84
CA LYS A 363 2.93 -22.03 18.28
C LYS A 363 2.58 -23.24 19.14
N GLN A 364 1.57 -24.02 18.72
CA GLN A 364 1.13 -25.23 19.43
C GLN A 364 2.02 -26.46 19.16
N LYS A 365 3.08 -26.32 18.36
CA LYS A 365 3.97 -27.41 17.91
C LYS A 365 3.25 -28.59 17.24
N LYS A 366 2.14 -28.29 16.54
CA LYS A 366 1.33 -29.23 15.75
C LYS A 366 1.72 -29.15 14.28
N TYR A 367 2.95 -29.52 13.96
CA TYR A 367 3.55 -29.34 12.63
C TYR A 367 2.78 -30.05 11.51
N GLU A 368 2.13 -31.17 11.83
CA GLU A 368 1.28 -31.93 10.92
C GLU A 368 0.06 -31.15 10.41
N LYS A 369 -0.35 -30.09 11.12
CA LYS A 369 -1.50 -29.23 10.76
C LYS A 369 -1.09 -27.94 10.04
N ILE A 370 0.21 -27.70 9.88
CA ILE A 370 0.72 -26.53 9.15
C ILE A 370 0.48 -26.75 7.65
N SER A 371 -0.37 -25.90 7.06
CA SER A 371 -0.75 -26.00 5.65
C SER A 371 0.19 -25.24 4.72
N ILE A 372 0.93 -24.26 5.24
CA ILE A 372 1.89 -23.46 4.48
C ILE A 372 3.27 -24.11 4.59
N ASP A 373 3.78 -24.63 3.49
CA ASP A 373 5.03 -25.37 3.47
C ASP A 373 6.22 -24.53 3.95
N GLU A 374 6.27 -23.24 3.59
CA GLU A 374 7.33 -22.34 4.06
C GLU A 374 7.33 -22.15 5.58
N LEU A 375 6.19 -22.37 6.26
CA LEU A 375 6.10 -22.26 7.72
C LEU A 375 6.53 -23.53 8.45
N LYS A 376 6.65 -24.66 7.76
CA LYS A 376 7.11 -25.94 8.34
C LYS A 376 8.61 -25.92 8.64
N GLU A 377 9.36 -25.01 8.02
CA GLU A 377 10.81 -24.87 8.22
C GLU A 377 11.16 -24.28 9.59
N PHE A 378 10.23 -23.55 10.21
CA PHE A 378 10.44 -22.95 11.52
C PHE A 378 10.14 -23.96 12.63
N SER A 379 11.03 -24.02 13.61
CA SER A 379 10.90 -24.89 14.79
C SER A 379 10.09 -24.26 15.92
N SER A 380 9.85 -22.95 15.87
CA SER A 380 9.01 -22.26 16.84
C SER A 380 8.47 -20.93 16.31
N ILE A 381 7.46 -20.39 17.00
CA ILE A 381 6.91 -19.06 16.68
C ILE A 381 7.93 -17.94 16.94
N GLU A 382 8.83 -18.11 17.91
CA GLU A 382 9.90 -17.15 18.20
C GLU A 382 10.91 -17.08 17.04
N GLU A 383 11.24 -18.22 16.43
CA GLU A 383 12.11 -18.28 15.24
C GLU A 383 11.47 -17.57 14.05
N LEU A 384 10.16 -17.79 13.84
CA LEU A 384 9.39 -17.08 12.82
C LEU A 384 9.33 -15.57 13.10
N GLU A 385 9.18 -15.17 14.37
CA GLU A 385 9.16 -13.76 14.77
C GLU A 385 10.50 -13.08 14.51
N GLU A 386 11.62 -13.75 14.80
CA GLU A 386 12.96 -13.25 14.49
C GLU A 386 13.18 -13.12 12.98
N TYR A 387 12.80 -14.13 12.21
CA TYR A 387 12.82 -14.08 10.74
C TYR A 387 11.97 -12.93 10.20
N ALA A 388 10.74 -12.75 10.72
CA ALA A 388 9.85 -11.69 10.28
C ALA A 388 10.39 -10.30 10.63
N LYS A 389 11.07 -10.13 11.76
CA LYS A 389 11.78 -8.88 12.12
C LYS A 389 12.93 -8.59 11.18
N ASP A 390 13.78 -9.59 10.91
CA ASP A 390 14.95 -9.43 10.05
C ASP A 390 14.56 -9.23 8.57
N THR A 391 13.46 -9.82 8.11
CA THR A 391 12.94 -9.63 6.74
C THR A 391 11.93 -8.49 6.61
N LYS A 392 11.63 -7.77 7.72
CA LYS A 392 10.61 -6.72 7.79
C LYS A 392 9.23 -7.18 7.29
N ASN A 393 8.90 -8.45 7.51
CA ASN A 393 7.61 -9.03 7.16
C ASN A 393 6.54 -8.63 8.18
N GLN A 394 5.94 -7.46 7.97
CA GLN A 394 4.95 -6.90 8.88
C GLN A 394 3.67 -7.75 8.97
N ASP A 395 3.32 -8.49 7.92
CA ASP A 395 2.15 -9.37 7.93
C ASP A 395 2.32 -10.51 8.92
N TYR A 396 3.48 -11.19 8.92
CA TYR A 396 3.75 -12.24 9.91
C TYR A 396 3.79 -11.67 11.33
N LEU A 397 4.41 -10.50 11.54
CA LEU A 397 4.42 -9.85 12.87
C LEU A 397 3.01 -9.52 13.37
N ASN A 398 2.14 -9.03 12.48
CA ASN A 398 0.74 -8.73 12.80
C ASN A 398 -0.05 -10.00 13.14
N VAL A 399 0.17 -11.09 12.40
CA VAL A 399 -0.46 -12.39 12.65
C VAL A 399 0.01 -12.98 13.99
N ILE A 400 1.32 -12.93 14.28
CA ILE A 400 1.88 -13.38 15.57
C ILE A 400 1.27 -12.57 16.71
N ARG A 401 1.18 -11.24 16.59
CA ARG A 401 0.52 -10.38 17.57
C ARG A 401 -0.95 -10.74 17.77
N PHE A 402 -1.68 -11.00 16.68
CA PHE A 402 -3.07 -11.44 16.72
C PHE A 402 -3.24 -12.77 17.47
N ILE A 403 -2.45 -13.78 17.12
CA ILE A 403 -2.46 -15.10 17.78
C ILE A 403 -2.09 -14.98 19.26
N ASN A 404 -1.12 -14.14 19.60
CA ASN A 404 -0.75 -13.93 21.00
C ASN A 404 -1.82 -13.17 21.80
N THR A 405 -2.63 -12.35 21.14
CA THR A 405 -3.72 -11.61 21.79
C THR A 405 -4.95 -12.49 22.02
N TYR A 406 -5.34 -13.32 21.05
CA TYR A 406 -6.63 -14.05 21.06
C TYR A 406 -6.50 -15.56 21.27
N ASN A 407 -5.30 -16.11 21.11
CA ASN A 407 -4.96 -17.52 21.34
C ASN A 407 -6.01 -18.50 20.75
N ASP A 408 -6.64 -19.33 21.57
CA ASP A 408 -7.58 -20.36 21.11
C ASP A 408 -8.92 -19.78 20.60
N SER A 409 -9.26 -18.54 20.99
CA SER A 409 -10.51 -17.87 20.58
C SER A 409 -10.54 -17.51 19.09
N ILE A 410 -9.42 -17.62 18.36
CA ILE A 410 -9.35 -17.32 16.92
C ILE A 410 -10.36 -18.16 16.11
N PHE A 411 -10.62 -19.42 16.50
CA PHE A 411 -11.54 -20.29 15.77
C PHE A 411 -13.00 -19.85 15.94
N GLU A 412 -13.39 -19.48 17.16
CA GLU A 412 -14.72 -18.97 17.47
C GLU A 412 -14.93 -17.60 16.78
N ILE A 413 -13.94 -16.73 16.83
CA ILE A 413 -13.94 -15.46 16.10
C ILE A 413 -14.17 -15.68 14.61
N ASN A 414 -13.46 -16.64 13.97
CA ASN A 414 -13.70 -16.92 12.54
C ASN A 414 -15.14 -17.32 12.26
N LYS A 415 -15.66 -18.23 13.10
CA LYS A 415 -16.99 -18.81 12.93
C LYS A 415 -18.04 -17.70 13.00
N ASN A 416 -17.92 -16.83 13.99
CA ASN A 416 -18.83 -15.70 14.19
C ASN A 416 -18.70 -14.64 13.09
N ILE A 417 -17.49 -14.38 12.58
CA ILE A 417 -17.32 -13.50 11.41
C ILE A 417 -18.05 -14.08 10.21
N LYS A 418 -17.82 -15.36 9.90
CA LYS A 418 -18.39 -16.03 8.73
C LYS A 418 -19.91 -16.13 8.79
N SER A 419 -20.51 -16.36 9.96
CA SER A 419 -21.97 -16.42 10.11
C SER A 419 -22.66 -15.07 9.84
N ASN A 420 -21.95 -13.96 10.06
CA ASN A 420 -22.46 -12.60 9.87
C ASN A 420 -22.07 -12.00 8.51
N LEU A 421 -21.20 -12.66 7.73
CA LEU A 421 -20.66 -12.12 6.49
C LEU A 421 -21.72 -12.07 5.38
N THR A 422 -21.83 -10.91 4.71
CA THR A 422 -22.57 -10.77 3.44
C THR A 422 -21.60 -10.55 2.28
N GLN A 423 -21.95 -11.05 1.09
CA GLN A 423 -21.24 -10.75 -0.16
C GLN A 423 -21.78 -9.49 -0.86
N ASP A 424 -22.98 -9.06 -0.48
CA ASP A 424 -23.62 -7.86 -1.01
C ASP A 424 -23.42 -6.70 -0.04
N LYS A 425 -22.63 -5.72 -0.48
CA LYS A 425 -22.31 -4.50 0.27
C LYS A 425 -23.57 -3.69 0.63
N SER A 426 -24.62 -3.74 -0.19
CA SER A 426 -25.85 -2.99 0.05
C SER A 426 -26.68 -3.54 1.22
N LYS A 427 -26.46 -4.81 1.58
CA LYS A 427 -27.12 -5.50 2.69
C LYS A 427 -26.34 -5.43 4.01
N ALA A 428 -25.20 -4.74 4.02
CA ALA A 428 -24.32 -4.68 5.18
C ALA A 428 -24.77 -3.59 6.15
N ASP A 429 -24.89 -3.95 7.43
CA ASP A 429 -25.06 -2.99 8.53
C ASP A 429 -23.71 -2.36 8.88
N ILE A 430 -22.63 -3.14 8.80
CA ILE A 430 -21.28 -2.68 9.12
C ILE A 430 -20.31 -3.06 8.01
N ILE A 431 -19.61 -2.06 7.48
CA ILE A 431 -18.55 -2.27 6.49
C ILE A 431 -17.18 -2.07 7.15
N PHE A 432 -16.33 -3.09 7.13
CA PHE A 432 -14.97 -3.03 7.66
C PHE A 432 -13.96 -2.86 6.53
N THR A 433 -13.04 -1.91 6.70
CA THR A 433 -11.95 -1.70 5.74
C THR A 433 -10.73 -1.04 6.39
N THR A 434 -9.57 -1.17 5.76
CA THR A 434 -8.43 -0.30 6.04
C THR A 434 -8.52 0.98 5.23
N ALA A 435 -7.80 2.02 5.64
CA ALA A 435 -7.69 3.30 4.92
C ALA A 435 -7.15 3.13 3.50
N HIS A 436 -6.23 2.18 3.29
CA HIS A 436 -5.69 1.86 1.96
C HIS A 436 -6.76 1.27 1.04
N LYS A 437 -7.55 0.30 1.53
CA LYS A 437 -8.60 -0.35 0.74
C LYS A 437 -9.83 0.54 0.53
N SER A 438 -10.05 1.51 1.41
CA SER A 438 -11.16 2.47 1.30
C SER A 438 -10.89 3.59 0.27
N LYS A 439 -9.65 3.72 -0.23
CA LYS A 439 -9.31 4.75 -1.21
C LYS A 439 -10.17 4.59 -2.48
N GLY A 440 -10.73 5.69 -2.96
CA GLY A 440 -11.69 5.72 -4.07
C GLY A 440 -13.15 5.45 -3.68
N MET A 441 -13.43 5.03 -2.43
CA MET A 441 -14.78 4.77 -1.94
C MET A 441 -15.36 5.95 -1.16
N GLN A 442 -16.64 5.84 -0.80
CA GLN A 442 -17.35 6.80 0.07
C GLN A 442 -18.46 6.09 0.85
N TYR A 443 -18.76 6.59 2.05
CA TYR A 443 -19.76 6.03 2.95
C TYR A 443 -20.57 7.15 3.61
N SER A 444 -21.85 6.89 3.86
CA SER A 444 -22.71 7.86 4.57
C SER A 444 -22.14 8.19 5.96
N GLN A 445 -21.79 7.15 6.72
CA GLN A 445 -21.24 7.26 8.06
C GLN A 445 -19.91 6.52 8.17
N VAL A 446 -18.92 7.12 8.82
CA VAL A 446 -17.59 6.54 9.04
C VAL A 446 -17.21 6.63 10.51
N ILE A 447 -16.68 5.53 11.04
CA ILE A 447 -15.97 5.47 12.31
C ILE A 447 -14.50 5.18 12.02
N MET A 448 -13.62 6.08 12.39
CA MET A 448 -12.18 5.82 12.38
C MET A 448 -11.80 5.10 13.68
N CYS A 449 -11.02 4.02 13.59
CA CYS A 449 -10.51 3.31 14.77
C CYS A 449 -9.68 4.26 15.65
N GLU A 450 -10.02 4.32 16.95
CA GLU A 450 -9.23 5.04 17.96
C GLU A 450 -7.84 4.38 18.13
N ASP A 451 -6.83 5.19 18.49
CA ASP A 451 -5.45 4.78 18.78
C ASP A 451 -4.71 3.98 17.67
N ASP A 452 -5.20 3.99 16.42
CA ASP A 452 -4.58 3.28 15.29
C ASP A 452 -3.97 4.22 14.24
N PHE A 453 -4.37 5.49 14.23
CA PHE A 453 -3.81 6.50 13.33
C PHE A 453 -2.72 7.31 14.01
N ILE A 454 -1.89 7.96 13.21
CA ILE A 454 -0.82 8.84 13.71
C ILE A 454 -1.38 9.95 14.60
N SER A 455 -0.73 10.18 15.74
CA SER A 455 -1.05 11.24 16.67
C SER A 455 0.05 12.31 16.73
N LYS A 456 -0.28 13.46 17.30
CA LYS A 456 0.70 14.52 17.62
C LYS A 456 1.83 14.01 18.51
N LYS A 457 1.53 13.09 19.44
CA LYS A 457 2.54 12.44 20.28
C LYS A 457 3.51 11.63 19.43
N ASP A 458 3.04 10.88 18.45
CA ASP A 458 3.90 10.08 17.56
C ASP A 458 4.83 10.97 16.73
N ILE A 459 4.33 12.13 16.29
CA ILE A 459 5.12 13.12 15.54
C ILE A 459 6.20 13.72 16.44
N LEU A 460 5.83 14.15 17.65
CA LEU A 460 6.76 14.79 18.60
C LEU A 460 7.77 13.80 19.21
N SER A 461 7.35 12.55 19.46
CA SER A 461 8.18 11.49 20.04
C SER A 461 8.96 10.70 18.99
N SER A 462 8.75 11.00 17.70
CA SER A 462 9.46 10.33 16.63
C SER A 462 10.97 10.44 16.87
N LYS A 463 11.58 9.29 17.19
CA LYS A 463 13.05 9.18 17.30
C LYS A 463 13.66 9.73 16.01
N LYS A 464 14.90 10.23 16.07
CA LYS A 464 15.71 10.72 14.92
C LYS A 464 15.72 9.82 13.66
N SER A 465 15.18 8.61 13.70
CA SER A 465 15.07 7.63 12.61
C SER A 465 13.81 7.72 11.73
N THR A 466 12.74 8.44 12.12
CA THR A 466 11.54 8.56 11.27
C THR A 466 11.63 9.80 10.39
N THR A 467 11.64 9.62 9.07
CA THR A 467 11.73 10.71 8.08
C THR A 467 10.42 11.47 7.95
N ASN A 468 10.47 12.79 7.73
CA ASN A 468 9.29 13.62 7.45
C ASN A 468 8.38 13.05 6.35
N LEU A 469 8.96 12.40 5.33
CA LEU A 469 8.21 11.71 4.28
C LEU A 469 7.25 10.62 4.81
N LYS A 470 7.67 9.84 5.82
CA LYS A 470 6.84 8.80 6.43
C LYS A 470 5.73 9.41 7.28
N ILE A 471 6.04 10.47 8.03
CA ILE A 471 5.05 11.19 8.83
C ILE A 471 4.00 11.80 7.90
N ASN A 472 4.43 12.40 6.78
CA ASN A 472 3.53 12.95 5.78
C ASN A 472 2.61 11.88 5.19
N GLU A 473 3.13 10.68 4.87
CA GLU A 473 2.30 9.57 4.40
C GLU A 473 1.28 9.12 5.45
N GLU A 474 1.64 9.02 6.72
CA GLU A 474 0.69 8.66 7.78
C GLU A 474 -0.40 9.73 7.98
N LEU A 475 -0.06 11.02 7.86
CA LEU A 475 -1.06 12.10 7.85
C LEU A 475 -1.97 12.02 6.62
N ASN A 476 -1.43 11.69 5.45
CA ASN A 476 -2.21 11.44 4.25
C ASN A 476 -3.16 10.24 4.43
N ILE A 477 -2.73 9.18 5.12
CA ILE A 477 -3.59 8.02 5.43
C ILE A 477 -4.75 8.41 6.34
N TYR A 478 -4.49 9.26 7.34
CA TYR A 478 -5.54 9.86 8.17
C TYR A 478 -6.53 10.66 7.31
N TYR A 479 -6.02 11.55 6.45
CA TYR A 479 -6.84 12.34 5.51
C TYR A 479 -7.70 11.46 4.60
N VAL A 480 -7.13 10.38 4.05
CA VAL A 480 -7.86 9.42 3.22
C VAL A 480 -9.02 8.81 3.99
N ALA A 481 -8.79 8.33 5.21
CA ALA A 481 -9.82 7.72 6.05
C ALA A 481 -10.95 8.72 6.39
N ALA A 482 -10.59 9.90 6.89
CA ALA A 482 -11.54 10.94 7.29
C ALA A 482 -12.43 11.40 6.11
N THR A 483 -11.82 11.60 4.94
CA THR A 483 -12.55 12.08 3.76
C THR A 483 -13.45 11.04 3.12
N ARG A 484 -13.51 9.79 3.59
CA ARG A 484 -14.49 8.81 3.07
C ARG A 484 -15.91 9.08 3.54
N ALA A 485 -16.09 9.83 4.64
CA ALA A 485 -17.39 10.18 5.19
C ALA A 485 -18.15 11.17 4.29
N MET A 486 -19.47 11.02 4.22
CA MET A 486 -20.36 11.97 3.54
C MET A 486 -21.21 12.76 4.54
N ASP A 487 -21.78 12.08 5.54
CA ASP A 487 -22.83 12.63 6.40
C ASP A 487 -22.44 12.63 7.88
N ALA A 488 -21.72 11.60 8.37
CA ALA A 488 -21.22 11.57 9.74
C ALA A 488 -19.82 10.96 9.83
N LEU A 489 -18.96 11.57 10.64
CA LEU A 489 -17.59 11.12 10.89
C LEU A 489 -17.30 11.07 12.39
N ASN A 490 -17.16 9.86 12.93
CA ASN A 490 -16.45 9.66 14.20
C ASN A 490 -14.95 9.74 13.91
N LEU A 491 -14.35 10.87 14.30
CA LEU A 491 -12.97 11.21 13.99
C LEU A 491 -12.02 10.63 15.03
N ALA A 492 -10.93 9.97 14.60
CA ALA A 492 -9.88 9.53 15.51
C ALA A 492 -9.13 10.74 16.10
N ASN A 493 -8.91 10.75 17.41
CA ASN A 493 -8.27 11.88 18.08
C ASN A 493 -6.79 12.02 17.66
N LEU A 494 -6.38 13.22 17.27
CA LEU A 494 -4.99 13.55 16.93
C LEU A 494 -4.16 14.00 18.15
N ASP A 495 -4.82 14.48 19.21
CA ASP A 495 -4.21 14.97 20.45
C ASP A 495 -4.31 13.94 21.59
N LEU A 496 -3.79 12.73 21.36
CA LEU A 496 -3.71 11.69 22.39
C LEU A 496 -2.71 12.07 23.49
N ASN A 497 -3.18 12.76 24.52
CA ASN A 497 -2.45 13.00 25.76
C ASN A 497 -2.72 11.86 26.74
N TYR A 498 -1.86 10.83 26.75
CA TYR A 498 -1.86 9.90 27.88
C TYR A 498 -1.26 10.62 29.10
N SER A 499 -2.08 11.00 30.08
CA SER A 499 -1.60 11.25 31.44
C SER A 499 -1.15 9.89 31.99
N PHE A 500 0.16 9.69 32.06
CA PHE A 500 0.73 8.58 32.80
C PHE A 500 0.53 8.88 34.29
N ASP A 501 -0.49 8.32 34.91
CA ASP A 501 -0.59 8.29 36.37
C ASP A 501 0.41 7.24 36.88
N GLU A 502 1.56 7.71 37.35
CA GLU A 502 2.60 6.88 37.99
C GLU A 502 2.12 6.18 39.28
N SER A 503 0.93 6.53 39.79
CA SER A 503 0.35 5.98 41.02
C SER A 503 -0.19 4.55 40.89
N ASN A 504 -0.37 4.02 39.67
CA ASN A 504 -0.94 2.68 39.45
C ASN A 504 0.10 1.55 39.25
N VAL A 505 1.40 1.82 39.42
CA VAL A 505 2.48 0.81 39.21
C VAL A 505 2.84 0.02 40.50
N ASN A 506 2.38 0.43 41.69
CA ASN A 506 2.78 -0.22 42.94
C ASN A 506 2.03 -1.51 43.31
N ASN A 507 1.11 -1.99 42.47
CA ASN A 507 0.49 -3.32 42.64
C ASN A 507 0.98 -4.30 41.57
N GLN A 508 2.29 -4.53 41.50
CA GLN A 508 2.84 -5.72 40.85
C GLN A 508 3.01 -6.82 41.90
N GLU A 509 2.10 -7.79 41.91
CA GLU A 509 2.39 -9.09 42.48
C GLU A 509 3.60 -9.70 41.75
N ASN A 510 4.59 -10.09 42.55
CA ASN A 510 5.87 -10.65 42.16
C ASN A 510 5.74 -11.91 41.28
N PHE A 511 5.69 -11.77 39.96
CA PHE A 511 6.08 -12.85 39.05
C PHE A 511 7.59 -12.80 38.79
N LYS A 512 8.35 -13.57 39.58
CA LYS A 512 9.77 -13.87 39.30
C LYS A 512 9.87 -14.64 37.97
N VAL A 513 10.19 -13.94 36.88
CA VAL A 513 10.63 -14.57 35.63
C VAL A 513 12.04 -15.12 35.83
N LYS A 514 12.18 -16.45 35.82
CA LYS A 514 13.47 -17.14 35.72
C LYS A 514 14.11 -16.78 34.37
N ASN A 515 15.11 -15.91 34.39
CA ASN A 515 16.00 -15.68 33.25
C ASN A 515 16.82 -16.96 32.96
N SER A 516 16.40 -17.74 31.97
CA SER A 516 17.25 -18.74 31.33
C SER A 516 17.63 -18.28 29.92
N LYS A 517 18.58 -17.35 29.82
CA LYS A 517 19.29 -17.11 28.56
C LYS A 517 20.16 -18.34 28.25
N LYS A 518 19.64 -19.29 27.49
CA LYS A 518 20.48 -20.19 26.69
C LYS A 518 20.30 -19.81 25.22
N LYS A 519 21.22 -18.98 24.73
CA LYS A 519 21.43 -18.82 23.28
C LYS A 519 21.70 -20.22 22.71
N VAL A 520 20.94 -20.61 21.70
CA VAL A 520 21.19 -21.86 20.97
C VAL A 520 22.54 -21.68 20.25
N PRO A 521 23.53 -22.57 20.48
CA PRO A 521 24.82 -22.44 19.82
C PRO A 521 24.68 -22.59 18.31
N MET A 522 25.29 -21.68 17.55
CA MET A 522 25.30 -21.62 16.09
C MET A 522 25.72 -22.94 15.41
N LYS A 523 26.46 -23.80 16.12
CA LYS A 523 26.86 -25.15 15.71
C LYS A 523 25.67 -26.13 15.64
N LYS A 524 24.68 -25.99 16.52
CA LYS A 524 23.49 -26.84 16.59
C LYS A 524 22.48 -26.52 15.48
N LEU A 525 22.36 -25.25 15.11
CA LEU A 525 21.65 -24.80 13.90
C LEU A 525 22.29 -25.38 12.63
N LYS A 526 23.64 -25.44 12.59
CA LYS A 526 24.44 -25.99 11.49
C LYS A 526 24.26 -27.51 11.30
N GLU A 527 24.18 -28.27 12.39
CA GLU A 527 23.97 -29.72 12.34
C GLU A 527 22.55 -30.11 11.87
N LEU A 528 21.54 -29.30 12.22
CA LEU A 528 20.17 -29.49 11.75
C LEU A 528 20.02 -29.20 10.25
N GLN A 529 20.70 -28.15 9.76
CA GLN A 529 20.75 -27.81 8.33
C GLN A 529 21.46 -28.88 7.48
N ASN A 530 22.53 -29.49 8.00
CA ASN A 530 23.24 -30.56 7.28
C ASN A 530 22.43 -31.86 7.19
N ARG A 531 21.69 -32.24 8.25
CA ARG A 531 20.79 -33.41 8.20
C ARG A 531 19.60 -33.21 7.24
N TRP A 532 19.17 -31.96 7.05
CA TRP A 532 18.14 -31.58 6.09
C TRP A 532 18.60 -31.71 4.62
N LEU A 533 19.89 -31.48 4.34
CA LEU A 533 20.48 -31.65 3.01
C LEU A 533 20.69 -33.13 2.63
N GLU A 534 21.02 -33.98 3.61
CA GLU A 534 21.25 -35.41 3.40
C GLU A 534 19.95 -36.18 3.14
N SER A 535 18.83 -35.75 3.74
CA SER A 535 17.53 -36.43 3.66
C SER A 535 16.71 -36.10 2.39
N ASN A 536 17.08 -35.06 1.64
CA ASN A 536 16.36 -34.61 0.44
C ASN A 536 16.97 -35.05 -0.90
N LYS A 537 17.96 -35.96 -0.90
CA LYS A 537 18.22 -36.77 -2.09
C LYS A 537 17.21 -37.92 -2.10
N ILE A 538 16.11 -37.79 -2.86
CA ILE A 538 15.51 -38.86 -3.73
C ILE A 538 14.14 -38.42 -4.30
N LYS A 539 14.14 -38.36 -5.64
CA LYS A 539 13.12 -38.64 -6.68
C LYS A 539 11.81 -37.82 -6.78
N HIS A 540 11.77 -37.10 -7.91
CA HIS A 540 10.61 -36.66 -8.67
C HIS A 540 9.51 -37.71 -8.85
N PHE A 541 8.25 -37.24 -8.81
CA PHE A 541 7.27 -37.41 -9.88
C PHE A 541 6.47 -36.12 -10.05
#